data_AF-A0A448Z9D6-F1
#
_entry.id   AF-A0A448Z9D6-F1
#
_cell.length_a   1.000
_cell.length_b   1.000
_cell.length_c   1.000
_cell.angle_alpha   90.00
_cell.angle_beta   90.00
_cell.angle_gamma   90.00
#
_symmetry.space_group_name_H-M   'P 1'
#
loop_
_entity.id
_entity.type
_entity.pdbx_description
1 polymer ?
#
loop_
_entity_poly.entity_id
_entity_poly.type
_entity_poly.pdbx_seq_one_letter_code
_entity_poly.pdbx_strand_id
1 'polypeptide(L)' 'MPRSGTNSQGNSYTTPGGSNSNSGSSYHYSNSNGSYYYSNDNGSTYYNNGSGSSTYTSPSGYVSKK' A
#
# COMPACT_ATOMS: atom_id res chain seq x y z
N MET A 1 11.14 3.06 13.51
CA MET A 1 9.86 3.19 14.25
C MET A 1 8.74 3.05 13.23
N PRO A 2 7.71 2.22 13.49
CA PRO A 2 6.52 2.20 12.64
C PRO A 2 5.86 3.56 12.64
N ARG A 3 5.53 4.07 11.44
CA ARG A 3 4.92 5.38 11.25
C ARG A 3 3.54 5.17 10.67
N SER A 4 2.53 5.39 11.49
CA SER A 4 1.14 5.44 11.06
C SER A 4 0.59 6.86 11.22
N GLY A 5 -0.46 7.17 10.47
CA GLY A 5 -1.18 8.42 10.62
C GLY A 5 -2.53 8.35 9.94
N THR A 6 -3.43 9.23 10.38
CA THR A 6 -4.78 9.34 9.83
C THR A 6 -5.00 10.79 9.44
N ASN A 7 -5.52 11.03 8.24
CA ASN A 7 -5.85 12.37 7.79
C ASN A 7 -7.28 12.76 8.21
N SER A 8 -7.65 14.03 8.04
CA SER A 8 -8.98 14.57 8.36
C SER A 8 -10.12 13.95 7.55
N GLN A 9 -9.83 13.16 6.51
CA GLN A 9 -10.82 12.46 5.69
C GLN A 9 -11.02 11.00 6.13
N GLY A 10 -10.36 10.59 7.23
CA GLY A 10 -10.41 9.22 7.76
C GLY A 10 -9.50 8.23 7.02
N ASN A 11 -8.68 8.69 6.08
CA ASN A 11 -7.71 7.82 5.41
C ASN A 11 -6.55 7.55 6.37
N SER A 12 -6.16 6.30 6.49
CA SER A 12 -5.12 5.85 7.42
C SER A 12 -3.96 5.24 6.64
N TYR A 13 -2.76 5.67 6.94
CA TYR A 13 -1.53 5.04 6.46
C TYR A 13 -0.82 4.37 7.61
N THR A 14 -0.23 3.20 7.34
CA THR A 14 0.62 2.48 8.27
C THR A 14 1.84 2.02 7.50
N THR A 15 3.00 2.53 7.89
CA THR A 15 4.27 1.88 7.58
C THR A 15 4.64 1.01 8.77
N PRO A 16 4.61 -0.32 8.64
CA PRO A 16 5.27 -1.20 9.60
C PRO A 16 6.76 -0.88 9.51
N GLY A 17 7.22 0.02 10.38
CA GLY A 17 8.62 0.38 10.51
C GLY A 17 9.36 -0.81 11.08
N GLY A 18 9.71 -1.73 10.18
CA GLY A 18 10.46 -2.94 10.42
C GLY A 18 11.77 -2.89 9.67
N SER A 19 12.79 -3.40 10.32
CA SER A 19 14.23 -3.31 10.05
C SER A 19 14.73 -3.97 8.75
N ASN A 20 13.86 -4.19 7.75
CA ASN A 20 14.14 -5.15 6.67
C ASN A 20 14.33 -4.52 5.29
N SER A 21 14.99 -3.37 5.20
CA SER A 21 15.82 -3.03 4.05
C SER A 21 16.35 -1.61 4.17
N ASN A 22 17.63 -1.45 3.88
CA ASN A 22 18.29 -0.16 3.66
C ASN A 22 17.73 0.62 2.44
N SER A 23 16.61 0.19 1.81
CA SER A 23 16.15 0.76 0.54
C SER A 23 14.66 0.68 0.21
N GLY A 24 13.78 0.02 0.99
CA GLY A 24 12.37 -0.16 0.59
C GLY A 24 11.41 -0.34 1.75
N SER A 25 10.78 0.75 2.21
CA SER A 25 9.77 0.67 3.27
C SER A 25 8.43 0.17 2.73
N SER A 26 8.00 -1.01 3.17
CA SER A 26 6.63 -1.48 2.93
C SER A 26 5.62 -0.47 3.49
N TYR A 27 4.59 -0.18 2.72
CA TYR A 27 3.64 0.89 2.99
C TYR A 27 2.22 0.39 2.80
N HIS A 28 1.36 0.58 3.80
CA HIS A 28 -0.06 0.30 3.68
C HIS A 28 -0.87 1.59 3.80
N TYR A 29 -1.85 1.75 2.94
CA TYR A 29 -2.74 2.89 2.90
C TYR A 29 -4.17 2.43 2.74
N SER A 30 -5.06 2.90 3.59
CA SER A 30 -6.48 2.60 3.56
C SER A 30 -7.25 3.89 3.50
N ASN A 31 -8.17 4.00 2.56
CA ASN A 31 -9.05 5.14 2.41
C ASN A 31 -10.41 4.84 3.06
N SER A 32 -11.08 5.89 3.50
CA SER A 32 -12.43 5.80 4.09
C SER A 32 -13.49 5.30 3.10
N ASN A 33 -13.24 5.40 1.80
CA ASN A 33 -14.09 4.87 0.74
C ASN A 33 -13.94 3.34 0.52
N GLY A 34 -13.14 2.66 1.34
CA GLY A 34 -12.89 1.21 1.24
C GLY A 34 -11.79 0.82 0.26
N SER A 35 -11.23 1.77 -0.51
CA SER A 35 -10.04 1.52 -1.32
C SER A 35 -8.80 1.41 -0.44
N TYR A 36 -7.86 0.54 -0.81
CA TYR A 36 -6.61 0.38 -0.08
C TYR A 36 -5.45 0.12 -1.03
N TYR A 37 -4.23 0.39 -0.56
CA TYR A 37 -3.00 0.27 -1.31
C TYR A 37 -1.91 -0.35 -0.43
N TYR A 38 -1.24 -1.35 -0.97
CA TYR A 38 -0.06 -1.98 -0.41
C TYR A 38 1.14 -1.70 -1.32
N SER A 39 2.25 -1.29 -0.73
CA SER A 39 3.57 -1.30 -1.34
C SER A 39 4.41 -2.27 -0.55
N ASN A 40 5.00 -3.24 -1.23
CA ASN A 40 5.91 -4.20 -0.64
C ASN A 40 7.35 -3.72 -0.82
N ASP A 41 8.24 -4.16 0.06
CA ASP A 41 9.69 -3.89 0.01
C ASP A 41 10.34 -4.35 -1.29
N ASN A 42 9.82 -5.44 -1.87
CA ASN A 42 10.29 -5.97 -3.15
C ASN A 42 9.95 -5.07 -4.36
N GLY A 43 9.26 -3.94 -4.17
CA GLY A 43 8.85 -3.01 -5.23
C GLY A 43 7.51 -3.35 -5.88
N SER A 44 6.87 -4.47 -5.52
CA SER A 44 5.51 -4.77 -5.94
C SER A 44 4.49 -3.89 -5.20
N THR A 45 3.40 -3.58 -5.87
CA THR A 45 2.31 -2.78 -5.32
C THR A 45 0.98 -3.45 -5.59
N TYR A 46 0.01 -3.23 -4.72
CA TYR A 46 -1.35 -3.73 -4.89
C TYR A 46 -2.31 -2.63 -4.51
N TYR A 47 -3.17 -2.27 -5.44
CA TYR A 47 -4.21 -1.26 -5.28
C TYR A 47 -5.58 -1.92 -5.39
N ASN A 48 -6.48 -1.64 -4.47
CA ASN A 48 -7.88 -2.05 -4.54
C ASN A 48 -8.75 -0.81 -4.48
N ASN A 49 -9.71 -0.68 -5.39
CA ASN A 49 -10.57 0.50 -5.46
C ASN A 49 -11.79 0.46 -4.52
N GLY A 50 -11.94 -0.59 -3.70
CA GLY A 50 -13.09 -0.78 -2.81
C GLY A 50 -14.40 -1.11 -3.53
N SER A 51 -14.41 -1.12 -4.87
CA SER A 51 -15.59 -1.32 -5.73
C SER A 51 -15.53 -2.63 -6.51
N GLY A 52 -14.69 -3.57 -6.07
CA GLY A 52 -14.52 -4.89 -6.67
C GLY A 52 -13.40 -4.98 -7.72
N SER A 53 -12.71 -3.89 -8.05
CA SER A 53 -11.53 -3.94 -8.90
C SER A 53 -10.23 -3.84 -8.10
N SER A 54 -9.22 -4.56 -8.54
CA SER A 54 -7.88 -4.46 -7.99
C SER A 54 -6.81 -4.46 -9.06
N THR A 55 -5.69 -3.83 -8.76
CA THR A 55 -4.53 -3.68 -9.64
C THR A 55 -3.31 -4.13 -8.87
N TYR A 56 -2.69 -5.22 -9.30
CA TYR A 56 -1.41 -5.69 -8.80
C TYR A 56 -0.31 -5.26 -9.77
N THR A 57 0.70 -4.57 -9.27
CA THR A 57 1.91 -4.23 -10.03
C THR A 57 3.07 -5.03 -9.47
N SER A 58 3.68 -5.86 -10.29
CA SER A 58 4.90 -6.58 -9.93
C SER A 58 6.11 -5.64 -9.85
N PRO A 59 7.21 -6.04 -9.20
CA PRO A 59 8.44 -5.24 -9.14
C PRO A 59 9.02 -4.90 -10.51
N SER A 60 8.82 -5.80 -11.48
CA SER A 60 9.27 -5.62 -12.86
C SER A 60 8.32 -4.73 -13.70
N GLY A 61 7.30 -4.15 -13.08
CA GLY A 61 6.37 -3.22 -13.73
C GLY A 61 5.17 -3.89 -14.44
N TYR A 62 5.03 -5.22 -14.40
CA TYR A 62 3.83 -5.87 -14.94
C TYR A 62 2.62 -5.54 -14.08
N VAL A 63 1.58 -5.01 -14.74
CA VAL A 63 0.31 -4.64 -14.11
C VAL A 63 -0.74 -5.70 -14.44
N SER A 64 -1.29 -6.34 -13.43
CA SER A 64 -2.44 -7.24 -13.51
C SER A 64 -3.65 -6.58 -12.88
N LYS A 65 -4.79 -6.62 -13.55
CA LYS A 65 -6.04 -6.05 -13.04
C LYS A 65 -7.08 -7.16 -12.91
N LYS A 66 -7.86 -7.10 -11.84
CA LYS A 66 -8.99 -7.98 -11.58
C LYS A 66 -10.24 -7.14 -11.41
#